data_AF-A0A383CFH9-F1
#
_entry.id   AF-A0A383CFH9-F1
#
_cell.length_a   1.000
_cell.length_b   1.000
_cell.length_c   1.000
_cell.angle_alpha   90.00
_cell.angle_beta   90.00
_cell.angle_gamma   90.00
#
_symmetry.space_group_name_H-M   'P 1'
#
loop_
_entity.id
_entity.type
_entity.pdbx_description
1 polymer ?
#
loop_
_entity_poly.entity_id
_entity_poly.type
_entity_poly.pdbx_seq_one_letter_code
_entity_poly.pdbx_strand_id
1 'polypeptide(L)'
;MPDKEKTTSKHEVIRNEKGQFVKGSSGNPGGRPSKTLTALLKNRINEGHYYDEDDFFNEGKYYNKADLIIDRAIDLAIEGDMQAIKWIFERVDGRPIPMRIDLIEEHKPI
;
A
#
# COMPACT_ATOMS: atom_id res chain seq x y z
N MET A 1 37.03 37.33 11.89
CA MET A 1 35.92 36.73 12.67
C MET A 1 35.81 35.28 12.24
N PRO A 2 35.75 34.30 13.16
CA PRO A 2 35.66 32.91 12.75
C PRO A 2 34.25 32.66 12.20
N ASP A 3 34.20 32.08 11.00
CA ASP A 3 32.96 31.68 10.33
C ASP A 3 32.17 30.75 11.24
N LYS A 4 30.94 31.16 11.58
CA LYS A 4 30.01 30.32 12.32
C LYS A 4 29.72 29.08 11.48
N GLU A 5 30.18 27.92 11.93
CA GLU A 5 29.74 26.63 11.42
C GLU A 5 28.21 26.60 11.41
N LYS A 6 27.64 26.62 10.21
CA LYS A 6 26.21 26.40 10.01
C LYS A 6 25.95 24.96 10.44
N THR A 7 25.26 24.79 11.55
CA THR A 7 24.71 23.51 11.97
C THR A 7 23.64 23.11 10.97
N THR A 8 24.06 22.39 9.92
CA THR A 8 23.14 21.92 8.90
C THR A 8 22.24 20.87 9.54
N SER A 9 20.93 21.16 9.51
CA SER A 9 19.91 20.22 9.97
C SER A 9 20.11 18.87 9.28
N LYS A 10 19.80 17.75 9.96
CA LYS A 10 20.03 16.35 9.53
C LYS A 10 19.46 15.92 8.15
N HIS A 11 18.95 16.85 7.34
CA HIS A 11 18.23 16.58 6.10
C HIS A 11 18.60 17.58 4.98
N GLU A 12 19.88 17.86 4.75
CA GLU A 12 20.26 18.51 3.49
C GLU A 12 20.13 17.54 2.33
N VAL A 13 19.03 17.68 1.61
CA VAL A 13 18.72 16.93 0.39
C VAL A 13 19.55 17.51 -0.76
N ILE A 14 20.50 16.72 -1.27
CA ILE A 14 21.37 17.15 -2.37
C ILE A 14 20.70 16.82 -3.71
N ARG A 15 20.40 17.86 -4.50
CA ARG A 15 19.80 17.74 -5.85
C ARG A 15 20.75 18.24 -6.93
N ASN A 16 20.65 17.67 -8.14
CA ASN A 16 21.35 18.17 -9.33
C ASN A 16 20.62 19.37 -9.96
N GLU A 17 21.21 19.97 -11.00
CA GLU A 17 20.66 21.12 -11.72
C GLU A 17 19.28 20.85 -12.37
N LYS A 18 18.94 19.57 -12.58
CA LYS A 18 17.63 19.13 -13.10
C LYS A 18 16.62 18.87 -11.98
N GLY A 19 16.95 19.19 -10.73
CA GLY A 19 16.11 18.97 -9.55
C GLY A 19 16.00 17.51 -9.10
N GLN A 20 16.77 16.59 -9.68
CA GLN A 20 16.78 15.17 -9.30
C GLN A 20 17.71 14.94 -8.11
N PHE A 21 17.48 13.90 -7.31
CA PHE A 21 18.45 13.50 -6.28
C PHE A 21 19.78 13.11 -6.94
N VAL A 22 20.90 13.56 -6.38
CA VAL A 22 22.21 13.16 -6.89
C VAL A 22 22.41 11.65 -6.73
N LYS A 23 23.15 11.03 -7.64
CA LYS A 23 23.41 9.58 -7.60
C LYS A 23 24.06 9.20 -6.26
N GLY A 24 23.47 8.22 -5.57
CA GLY A 24 23.91 7.83 -4.21
C GLY A 24 23.25 8.62 -3.08
N SER A 25 22.43 9.63 -3.39
CA SER A 25 21.60 10.34 -2.41
C SER A 25 20.14 9.89 -2.55
N SER A 26 19.52 9.59 -1.42
CA SER A 26 18.10 9.25 -1.32
C SER A 26 17.34 10.46 -0.78
N GLY A 27 16.15 10.73 -1.31
CA GLY A 27 15.21 11.67 -0.69
C GLY A 27 14.73 11.23 0.68
N ASN A 28 14.98 9.97 1.05
CA ASN A 28 14.78 9.45 2.38
C ASN A 28 16.07 8.73 2.85
N PRO A 29 17.07 9.48 3.36
CA PRO A 29 18.36 8.93 3.80
C PRO A 29 18.22 7.96 4.97
N GLY A 30 17.24 8.20 5.86
CA GLY A 30 16.95 7.34 7.01
C GLY A 30 16.18 6.06 6.66
N GLY A 31 15.83 5.86 5.39
CA GLY A 31 15.04 4.73 4.93
C GLY A 31 13.62 4.74 5.49
N ARG A 32 12.87 3.67 5.23
CA ARG A 32 11.53 3.51 5.81
C ARG A 32 11.68 3.22 7.31
N PRO A 33 10.97 3.94 8.20
CA PRO A 33 11.02 3.63 9.63
C PRO A 33 10.64 2.17 9.89
N SER A 34 11.44 1.47 10.70
CA SER A 34 11.32 0.01 10.90
C SER A 34 10.21 -0.37 11.89
N LYS A 35 9.94 0.48 12.88
CA LYS A 35 8.87 0.29 13.89
C LYS A 35 7.60 1.04 13.52
N THR A 36 7.03 0.73 12.36
CA THR A 36 5.77 1.33 11.91
C THR A 36 4.58 0.45 12.28
N LEU A 37 3.38 1.05 12.40
CA LEU A 37 2.13 0.32 12.55
C LEU A 37 1.98 -0.77 11.47
N THR A 38 2.44 -0.50 10.25
CA THR A 38 2.48 -1.48 9.16
C THR A 38 3.30 -2.72 9.50
N ALA A 39 4.48 -2.55 10.11
CA ALA A 39 5.32 -3.67 10.50
C ALA A 39 4.66 -4.51 11.61
N LEU A 40 4.08 -3.85 12.62
CA LEU A 40 3.36 -4.53 13.70
C LEU A 40 2.14 -5.29 13.18
N LEU A 41 1.35 -4.67 12.30
CA LEU A 41 0.15 -5.29 11.73
C LEU A 41 0.51 -6.49 10.85
N LYS A 42 1.53 -6.37 9.99
CA LYS A 42 2.03 -7.49 9.18
C LYS A 42 2.47 -8.66 10.04
N ASN A 43 3.25 -8.39 11.07
CA ASN A 43 3.70 -9.43 12.00
C ASN A 43 2.50 -10.11 12.66
N ARG A 44 1.52 -9.34 13.15
CA ARG A 44 0.35 -9.88 13.85
C ARG A 44 -0.58 -10.68 12.93
N ILE A 45 -0.73 -10.28 11.67
CA ILE A 45 -1.54 -10.97 10.67
C ILE A 45 -0.89 -12.31 10.29
N ASN A 46 0.43 -12.31 10.09
CA ASN A 46 1.18 -13.51 9.71
C ASN A 46 1.48 -14.43 10.90
N GLU A 47 1.25 -13.96 12.13
CA GLU A 47 1.46 -14.72 13.35
C GLU A 47 0.29 -15.67 13.61
N GLY A 48 0.62 -16.92 13.93
CA GLY A 48 -0.35 -17.95 14.29
C GLY A 48 -0.68 -18.81 13.08
N HIS A 49 -0.50 -20.12 13.25
CA HIS A 49 -1.02 -21.14 12.37
C HIS A 49 -2.17 -21.81 13.11
N TYR A 50 -3.38 -21.65 12.60
CA TYR A 50 -4.58 -22.28 13.14
C TYR A 50 -4.73 -23.65 12.47
N TYR A 51 -4.97 -24.66 13.30
CA TYR A 51 -5.40 -25.97 12.86
C TYR A 51 -6.93 -25.96 12.80
N ASP A 52 -7.48 -26.34 11.66
CA ASP A 52 -8.88 -26.74 11.59
C ASP A 52 -8.92 -28.25 11.79
N GLU A 53 -9.32 -28.71 12.97
CA GLU A 53 -9.41 -30.14 13.29
C GLU A 53 -10.56 -30.82 12.52
N ASP A 54 -11.53 -30.05 12.02
CA ASP A 54 -12.72 -30.56 11.33
C ASP A 54 -12.55 -30.63 9.80
N ASP A 55 -11.44 -30.13 9.25
CA ASP A 55 -11.15 -30.20 7.81
C ASP A 55 -10.53 -31.55 7.42
N PHE A 56 -11.35 -32.60 7.50
CA PHE A 56 -11.00 -34.00 7.17
C PHE A 56 -10.54 -34.19 5.70
N PHE A 57 -10.74 -33.18 4.85
CA PHE A 57 -10.45 -33.23 3.41
C PHE A 57 -9.21 -32.41 3.00
N ASN A 58 -8.85 -31.35 3.73
CA ASN A 58 -7.60 -30.62 3.49
C ASN A 58 -6.55 -31.02 4.52
N GLU A 59 -5.78 -32.06 4.20
CA GLU A 59 -4.54 -32.52 4.87
C GLU A 59 -3.76 -31.42 5.64
N GLY A 60 -4.20 -31.09 6.86
CA GLY A 60 -3.51 -30.16 7.76
C GLY A 60 -3.20 -28.78 7.16
N LYS A 61 -4.12 -28.16 6.40
CA LYS A 61 -3.90 -26.79 5.92
C LYS A 61 -3.76 -25.82 7.10
N TYR A 62 -2.61 -25.16 7.16
CA TYR A 62 -2.35 -24.12 8.15
C TYR A 62 -2.93 -22.79 7.69
N TYR A 63 -3.93 -22.30 8.40
CA TYR A 63 -4.48 -20.96 8.18
C TYR A 63 -3.75 -19.95 9.06
N ASN A 64 -3.46 -18.77 8.53
CA ASN A 64 -3.05 -17.63 9.33
C ASN A 64 -4.18 -16.60 9.40
N LYS A 65 -4.02 -15.52 10.18
CA LYS A 65 -5.10 -14.54 10.36
C LYS A 65 -5.48 -13.84 9.06
N ALA A 66 -4.59 -13.76 8.07
CA ALA A 66 -4.91 -13.18 6.77
C ALA A 66 -5.98 -14.00 6.05
N ASP A 67 -5.90 -15.33 6.11
CA ASP A 67 -6.85 -16.23 5.46
C ASP A 67 -8.26 -16.02 6.04
N LEU A 68 -8.37 -16.01 7.38
CA LEU A 68 -9.63 -15.75 8.09
C LEU A 68 -10.22 -14.36 7.78
N ILE A 69 -9.37 -13.34 7.61
CA ILE A 69 -9.81 -11.99 7.23
C ILE A 69 -10.35 -11.99 5.80
N ILE A 70 -9.73 -12.73 4.89
CA ILE A 70 -10.18 -12.86 3.50
C ILE A 70 -11.54 -13.57 3.46
N ASP A 71 -11.68 -14.69 4.15
CA ASP A 71 -12.94 -15.45 4.20
C ASP A 71 -14.07 -14.57 4.73
N ARG A 72 -13.84 -13.86 5.83
CA ARG A 72 -14.86 -12.95 6.37
C ARG A 72 -15.19 -11.79 5.42
N ALA A 73 -14.21 -11.27 4.69
CA ALA A 73 -14.44 -10.23 3.69
C ALA A 73 -15.29 -10.75 2.53
N ILE A 74 -15.09 -12.00 2.11
CA ILE A 74 -15.91 -12.65 1.08
C ILE A 74 -17.35 -12.82 1.58
N ASP A 75 -17.54 -13.33 2.80
CA ASP A 75 -18.87 -13.48 3.39
C ASP A 75 -19.63 -12.15 3.43
N LEU A 76 -18.99 -11.08 3.92
CA LEU A 76 -19.56 -9.74 3.95
C LEU A 76 -19.94 -9.25 2.55
N ALA A 77 -19.11 -9.53 1.55
CA ALA A 77 -19.40 -9.17 0.17
C ALA A 77 -20.62 -9.93 -0.38
N ILE A 78 -20.77 -11.22 -0.04
CA ILE A 78 -21.94 -12.03 -0.39
C ILE A 78 -23.20 -11.50 0.30
N GLU A 79 -23.08 -11.03 1.55
CA GLU A 79 -24.15 -10.36 2.31
C GLU A 79 -24.52 -8.97 1.73
N GLY A 80 -23.76 -8.46 0.74
CA GLY A 80 -24.01 -7.18 0.07
C GLY A 80 -23.29 -5.98 0.68
N ASP A 81 -22.28 -6.19 1.53
CA ASP A 81 -21.44 -5.11 2.03
C ASP A 81 -20.63 -4.49 0.88
N MET A 82 -21.03 -3.29 0.47
CA MET A 82 -20.41 -2.60 -0.65
C MET A 82 -18.94 -2.22 -0.43
N GLN A 83 -18.51 -2.05 0.82
CA GLN A 83 -17.10 -1.76 1.13
C GLN A 83 -16.26 -3.01 0.93
N ALA A 84 -16.74 -4.17 1.39
CA ALA A 84 -16.08 -5.46 1.17
C ALA A 84 -15.99 -5.78 -0.34
N ILE A 85 -17.11 -5.66 -1.06
CA ILE A 85 -17.18 -5.84 -2.52
C ILE A 85 -16.12 -4.96 -3.22
N LYS A 86 -16.12 -3.66 -2.94
CA LYS A 86 -15.16 -2.72 -3.52
C LYS A 86 -13.72 -3.11 -3.18
N TRP A 87 -13.44 -3.42 -1.92
CA TRP A 87 -12.10 -3.76 -1.45
C TRP A 87 -11.54 -5.04 -2.11
N ILE A 88 -12.41 -6.02 -2.39
CA ILE A 88 -12.08 -7.24 -3.15
C ILE A 88 -11.79 -6.90 -4.61
N PHE A 89 -12.70 -6.18 -5.29
CA PHE A 89 -12.51 -5.80 -6.70
C PHE A 89 -11.23 -4.99 -6.92
N GLU A 90 -10.90 -4.05 -6.01
CA GLU A 90 -9.66 -3.28 -6.08
C GLU A 90 -8.39 -4.14 -6.06
N ARG A 91 -8.45 -5.37 -5.53
CA ARG A 91 -7.31 -6.32 -5.47
C ARG A 91 -7.29 -7.31 -6.62
N VAL A 92 -8.46 -7.74 -7.09
CA VAL A 92 -8.59 -8.75 -8.15
C VAL A 92 -8.46 -8.09 -9.53
N ASP A 93 -9.26 -7.06 -9.79
CA ASP A 93 -9.36 -6.40 -11.10
C ASP A 93 -8.64 -5.03 -11.12
N GLY A 94 -8.10 -4.61 -9.98
CA GLY A 94 -7.52 -3.29 -9.80
C GLY A 94 -8.58 -2.20 -9.59
N ARG A 95 -8.13 -0.96 -9.43
CA ARG A 95 -9.05 0.18 -9.34
C ARG A 95 -9.64 0.48 -10.71
N PRO A 96 -10.98 0.60 -10.83
CA PRO A 96 -11.58 1.10 -12.06
C PRO A 96 -10.91 2.41 -12.47
N ILE A 97 -10.36 2.44 -13.68
CA ILE A 97 -9.80 3.66 -14.24
C ILE A 97 -11.01 4.49 -14.71
N PRO A 98 -11.27 5.67 -14.12
CA PRO A 98 -12.34 6.52 -14.62
C PRO A 98 -12.03 6.87 -16.08
N MET A 99 -12.94 6.52 -16.99
CA MET A 99 -12.82 6.93 -18.39
C MET A 99 -12.84 8.45 -18.44
N ARG A 100 -11.76 9.05 -18.97
CA ARG A 100 -11.80 10.44 -19.41
C ARG A 100 -12.62 10.49 -20.69
N ILE A 101 -13.76 11.16 -20.62
CA ILE A 101 -14.49 11.58 -21.81
C ILE A 101 -13.89 12.94 -22.18
N ASP A 102 -13.01 12.96 -23.18
CA ASP A 102 -12.59 14.20 -23.79
C ASP A 102 -13.74 14.69 -24.67
N LEU A 103 -14.49 15.68 -24.19
CA LEU A 103 -15.49 16.37 -25.00
C LEU A 103 -14.73 17.18 -26.06
N ILE A 104 -14.65 16.64 -27.27
CA ILE A 104 -14.13 17.38 -28.43
C ILE A 104 -15.21 18.39 -28.81
N GLU A 105 -15.10 19.62 -28.30
CA GLU A 105 -15.89 20.74 -28.82
C GLU A 105 -15.34 21.09 -30.21
N GLU A 106 -16.01 20.59 -31.26
CA GLU A 106 -15.79 21.07 -32.63
C GLU A 106 -16.23 22.54 -32.71
N HIS A 107 -15.27 23.45 -32.57
CA HIS A 107 -15.49 24.86 -32.87
C HIS A 107 -15.68 25.02 -34.38
N LYS A 108 -16.93 25.11 -34.84
CA LYS A 108 -17.23 25.55 -36.20
C LYS A 108 -16.92 27.04 -36.31
N PRO A 109 -16.09 27.47 -37.28
CA PRO A 109 -15.86 28.89 -37.51
C PRO A 109 -17.17 29.55 -37.97
N ILE A 110 -17.43 30.74 -37.41
CA ILE A 110 -18.57 31.62 -37.70
C ILE A 110 -18.37 32.28 -39.07
#